data_AF-A0A7C7UAS6-F1
#
_entry.id   AF-A0A7C7UAS6-F1
#
_cell.length_a   1.000
_cell.length_b   1.000
_cell.length_c   1.000
_cell.angle_alpha   90.00
_cell.angle_beta   90.00
_cell.angle_gamma   90.00
#
_symmetry.space_group_name_H-M   'P 1'
#
loop_
_entity.id
_entity.type
_entity.pdbx_description
1 polymer ?
#
loop_
_entity_poly.entity_id
_entity_poly.type
_entity_poly.pdbx_seq_one_letter_code
_entity_poly.pdbx_strand_id
1 'polypeptide(L)' 'MTIERDHHGFDAPAPLGHPGRAGLPPGHSTGPEIGERLPDFRLPDTHGELVDFHESRGRAKAVVVFYRSAVW' A
#
# COMPACT_ATOMS: atom_id res chain seq x y z
N MET A 1 29.35 6.59 -4.43
CA MET A 1 27.92 6.36 -4.18
C MET A 1 27.15 7.32 -5.07
N THR A 2 26.45 6.83 -6.07
CA THR A 2 25.67 7.69 -6.99
C THR A 2 24.32 7.97 -6.34
N ILE A 3 23.95 9.23 -6.20
CA ILE A 3 22.59 9.64 -5.80
C ILE A 3 21.88 10.08 -7.06
N GLU A 4 20.78 9.39 -7.41
CA GLU A 4 19.96 9.73 -8.57
C GLU A 4 18.54 10.05 -8.13
N ARG A 5 17.99 11.15 -8.67
CA ARG A 5 16.61 11.59 -8.46
C ARG A 5 15.69 10.95 -9.50
N ASP A 6 14.57 10.37 -9.07
CA ASP A 6 13.53 9.93 -10.01
C ASP A 6 12.52 11.03 -10.36
N HIS A 7 11.60 10.71 -11.26
CA HIS A 7 10.56 11.63 -11.74
C HIS A 7 9.54 12.04 -10.67
N HIS A 8 9.49 11.36 -9.53
CA HIS A 8 8.71 11.76 -8.36
C HIS A 8 9.50 12.64 -7.39
N GLY A 9 10.76 12.94 -7.69
CA GLY A 9 11.63 13.76 -6.86
C GLY A 9 12.30 13.01 -5.71
N PHE A 10 12.29 11.68 -5.71
CA PHE A 10 12.91 10.87 -4.66
C PHE A 10 14.40 10.61 -4.95
N ASP A 11 15.25 11.03 -4.03
CA ASP A 11 16.70 10.84 -4.08
C ASP A 11 17.10 9.55 -3.35
N ALA A 12 17.82 8.65 -4.03
CA ALA A 12 18.29 7.40 -3.43
C ALA A 12 19.72 7.05 -3.86
N PRO A 13 20.51 6.37 -3.01
CA PRO A 13 21.87 5.94 -3.32
C PRO A 13 21.96 4.70 -4.24
N ALA A 14 20.83 4.32 -4.84
CA ALA A 14 20.72 3.25 -5.82
C ALA A 14 20.43 3.86 -7.21
N PRO A 15 21.11 3.44 -8.29
CA PRO A 15 20.84 3.94 -9.63
C PRO A 15 19.39 3.71 -10.08
N LEU A 16 18.88 4.54 -10.97
CA LEU A 16 17.61 4.29 -11.68
C LEU A 16 17.71 2.93 -12.41
N GLY A 17 16.66 2.12 -12.28
CA GLY A 17 16.65 0.74 -12.80
C GLY A 17 17.19 -0.33 -11.84
N HIS A 18 17.76 0.04 -10.69
CA HIS A 18 18.07 -0.92 -9.63
C HIS A 18 16.79 -1.63 -9.16
N PRO A 19 16.78 -2.97 -8.94
CA PRO A 19 15.57 -3.71 -8.55
C PRO A 19 14.89 -3.18 -7.28
N GLY A 20 15.66 -2.67 -6.32
CA GLY A 20 15.13 -2.03 -5.12
C GLY A 20 14.40 -0.70 -5.35
N ARG A 21 14.48 -0.14 -6.58
CA ARG A 21 13.72 1.03 -7.04
C ARG A 21 12.62 0.64 -8.05
N ALA A 22 12.44 -0.65 -8.34
CA ALA A 22 11.41 -1.10 -9.27
C ALA A 22 10.03 -0.89 -8.64
N GLY A 23 9.18 -0.10 -9.30
CA GLY A 23 7.76 0.01 -9.00
C GLY A 23 6.97 -1.18 -9.55
N LEU A 24 5.65 -1.11 -9.40
CA LEU A 24 4.75 -2.04 -10.08
C LEU A 24 4.87 -1.87 -11.61
N PRO A 25 4.77 -2.96 -12.40
CA PRO A 25 4.77 -2.86 -13.85
C PRO A 25 3.60 -2.00 -14.38
N PRO A 26 3.72 -1.40 -15.58
CA PRO A 26 2.61 -0.71 -16.22
C PRO A 26 1.36 -1.59 -16.34
N GLY A 27 0.19 -1.01 -16.09
CA GLY A 27 -1.09 -1.73 -16.16
C GLY A 27 -1.41 -2.62 -14.94
N HIS A 28 -0.57 -2.61 -13.90
CA HIS A 28 -0.91 -3.28 -12.65
C HIS A 28 -1.98 -2.48 -11.89
N SER A 29 -3.03 -3.14 -11.42
CA SER A 29 -4.05 -2.47 -10.58
C SER A 29 -3.46 -2.09 -9.23
N THR A 30 -3.72 -0.86 -8.80
CA THR A 30 -3.32 -0.34 -7.47
C THR A 30 -4.45 -0.40 -6.44
N GLY A 31 -5.56 -1.06 -6.78
CA GLY A 31 -6.77 -1.12 -5.97
C GLY A 31 -8.00 -0.58 -6.71
N PRO A 32 -9.14 -0.46 -6.00
CA PRO A 32 -10.38 0.05 -6.56
C PRO A 32 -10.28 1.53 -6.94
N GLU A 33 -10.99 1.92 -8.00
CA GLU A 33 -11.13 3.31 -8.41
C GLU A 33 -12.05 4.11 -7.48
N ILE A 34 -12.05 5.43 -7.61
CA ILE A 34 -12.97 6.29 -6.85
C ILE A 34 -14.43 5.92 -7.20
N GLY A 35 -15.20 5.58 -6.16
CA GLY A 35 -16.60 5.16 -6.30
C GLY A 35 -16.78 3.65 -6.38
N GLU A 36 -15.70 2.89 -6.61
CA GLU A 36 -15.73 1.44 -6.52
C GLU A 36 -15.70 0.97 -5.06
N ARG A 37 -16.32 -0.18 -4.82
CA ARG A 37 -16.37 -0.78 -3.49
C ARG A 37 -15.03 -1.46 -3.19
N LEU A 38 -14.48 -1.19 -2.01
CA LEU A 38 -13.32 -1.94 -1.51
C LEU A 38 -13.64 -3.43 -1.38
N PRO A 39 -12.73 -4.36 -1.77
CA PRO A 39 -12.97 -5.79 -1.66
C PRO A 39 -13.35 -6.21 -0.24
N ASP A 40 -14.09 -7.30 -0.13
CA ASP A 40 -14.38 -7.90 1.17
C ASP A 40 -13.09 -8.54 1.74
N PHE A 41 -12.78 -8.24 3.00
CA PHE A 41 -11.66 -8.87 3.70
C PHE A 41 -11.96 -9.06 5.18
N ARG A 42 -11.39 -10.12 5.74
CA ARG A 42 -11.43 -10.45 7.16
C ARG A 42 -10.02 -10.75 7.63
N LEU A 43 -9.53 -9.98 8.60
CA LEU A 43 -8.16 -10.08 9.09
C LEU A 43 -8.13 -10.01 10.62
N PRO A 44 -7.16 -10.67 11.28
CA PRO A 44 -6.98 -10.53 12.72
C PRO A 44 -6.49 -9.12 13.05
N ASP A 45 -6.98 -8.57 14.16
CA ASP A 45 -6.44 -7.37 14.76
C ASP A 45 -5.17 -7.67 15.60
N THR A 46 -4.69 -6.69 16.36
CA THR A 46 -3.50 -6.82 17.22
C THR A 46 -3.68 -7.79 18.39
N HIS A 47 -4.92 -8.15 18.73
CA HIS A 47 -5.25 -9.13 19.75
C HIS A 47 -5.54 -10.52 19.17
N GLY A 48 -5.51 -10.66 17.83
CA GLY A 48 -5.84 -11.90 17.14
C GLY A 48 -7.33 -12.06 16.86
N GLU A 49 -8.16 -11.07 17.20
CA GLU A 49 -9.60 -11.11 16.97
C GLU A 49 -9.91 -10.86 15.50
N LEU A 50 -10.77 -11.70 14.91
CA LEU A 50 -11.09 -11.60 13.49
C LEU A 50 -12.04 -10.42 13.24
N VAL A 51 -11.61 -9.46 12.43
CA VAL A 51 -12.41 -8.29 12.05
C VAL A 51 -12.85 -8.43 10.60
N ASP A 52 -14.17 -8.41 10.36
CA ASP A 52 -14.74 -8.14 9.04
C ASP A 52 -14.80 -6.63 8.80
N PHE A 53 -14.16 -6.16 7.73
CA PHE A 53 -14.06 -4.72 7.47
C PHE A 53 -15.44 -4.06 7.23
N HIS A 54 -16.29 -4.68 6.43
CA HIS A 54 -17.56 -4.07 6.02
C HIS A 54 -18.59 -4.10 7.14
N GLU A 55 -18.59 -5.15 7.97
CA GLU A 55 -19.39 -5.18 9.20
C GLU A 55 -18.89 -4.16 10.23
N SER A 56 -17.57 -4.11 10.47
CA SER A 56 -16.95 -3.20 11.45
C SER A 56 -17.19 -1.73 11.13
N ARG A 57 -17.00 -1.31 9.87
CA ARG A 57 -17.27 0.08 9.46
C ARG A 57 -18.76 0.44 9.51
N GLY A 58 -19.65 -0.55 9.37
CA GLY A 58 -21.09 -0.35 9.22
C GLY A 58 -21.44 0.78 8.24
N ARG A 59 -22.09 1.83 8.75
CA ARG A 59 -22.48 3.03 7.97
C ARG A 59 -21.51 4.21 8.10
N ALA A 60 -20.43 4.08 8.87
CA ALA A 60 -19.46 5.14 9.07
C ALA A 60 -18.51 5.29 7.87
N LYS A 61 -17.73 6.37 7.83
CA LYS A 61 -16.56 6.47 6.94
C LYS A 61 -15.39 5.72 7.57
N ALA A 62 -14.51 5.15 6.76
CA ALA A 62 -13.32 4.44 7.22
C ALA A 62 -12.09 4.87 6.41
N VAL A 63 -10.92 4.73 7.01
CA VAL A 63 -9.62 4.91 6.35
C VAL A 63 -8.89 3.58 6.43
N VAL A 64 -8.36 3.11 5.31
CA VAL A 64 -7.55 1.89 5.23
C VAL A 64 -6.13 2.30 4.86
N VAL A 65 -5.16 1.91 5.67
CA VAL A 65 -3.74 2.24 5.46
C VAL A 65 -2.97 0.95 5.27
N PHE A 66 -2.43 0.74 4.06
CA PHE A 66 -1.46 -0.30 3.80
C PHE A 66 -0.08 0.20 4.20
N TYR A 67 0.55 -0.48 5.14
CA TYR A 67 1.93 -0.20 5.52
C TYR A 67 2.69 -1.52 5.63
N ARG A 68 3.98 -1.48 5.30
CA ARG A 68 4.91 -2.54 5.66
C ARG A 68 5.59 -2.12 6.96
N SER A 69 5.69 -3.04 7.91
CA SER A 69 6.53 -2.80 9.08
C SER A 69 7.97 -2.51 8.63
N ALA A 70 8.64 -1.59 9.31
CA ALA A 70 10.07 -1.42 9.13
C ALA A 70 10.75 -2.67 9.70
N VAL A 71 11.45 -3.41 8.84
CA VAL A 71 12.46 -4.35 9.31
C VAL A 71 13.67 -3.48 9.65
N TRP A 72 13.94 -3.33 10.95
CA TRP A 72 15.16 -2.70 11.44
C TRP A 72 16.30 -3.71 11.43
#